data_AF-W7VWF1-F1
#
_entry.id   AF-W7VWF1-F1
#
_cell.length_a   1.000
_cell.length_b   1.000
_cell.length_c   1.000
_cell.angle_alpha   90.00
_cell.angle_beta   90.00
_cell.angle_gamma   90.00
#
_symmetry.space_group_name_H-M   'P 1'
#
loop_
_entity.id
_entity.type
_entity.pdbx_description
1 polymer ?
#
loop_
_entity_poly.entity_id
_entity_poly.type
_entity_poly.pdbx_seq_one_letter_code
_entity_poly.pdbx_strand_id
1 'polypeptide(L)'
;MRAARLEALFHVIAVLDDTNLAHRGGLPGLRYAQGAAANFLAAGGAAQGDASAQAEAIHRAFVARRLSPGGAADVLAAACWVQRVCTD
;
A
#
# COMPACT_ATOMS: atom_id res chain seq x y z
N MET A 1 -15.82 2.20 -4.64
CA MET A 1 -14.55 2.81 -5.10
C MET A 1 -13.47 2.93 -4.02
N ARG A 2 -13.75 3.48 -2.83
CA ARG A 2 -12.72 3.64 -1.77
C ARG A 2 -12.07 2.32 -1.35
N ALA A 3 -12.87 1.27 -1.13
CA ALA A 3 -12.37 -0.06 -0.80
C ALA A 3 -11.47 -0.65 -1.91
N ALA A 4 -11.89 -0.57 -3.19
CA ALA A 4 -11.09 -1.05 -4.31
C ALA A 4 -9.73 -0.34 -4.44
N ARG A 5 -9.67 0.98 -4.18
CA ARG A 5 -8.38 1.72 -4.19
C ARG A 5 -7.51 1.37 -2.99
N LEU A 6 -8.11 1.13 -1.83
CA LEU A 6 -7.39 0.66 -0.65
C LEU A 6 -6.79 -0.74 -0.91
N GLU A 7 -7.60 -1.66 -1.41
CA GLU A 7 -7.18 -3.00 -1.81
C GLU A 7 -6.02 -2.96 -2.81
N ALA A 8 -6.18 -2.16 -3.88
CA ALA A 8 -5.16 -1.98 -4.91
C ALA A 8 -3.87 -1.38 -4.33
N LEU A 9 -3.96 -0.38 -3.44
CA LEU A 9 -2.77 0.19 -2.78
C LEU A 9 -1.98 -0.89 -2.05
N PHE A 10 -2.67 -1.69 -1.24
CA PHE A 10 -2.04 -2.74 -0.44
C PHE A 10 -1.44 -3.84 -1.33
N HIS A 11 -2.11 -4.21 -2.43
CA HIS A 11 -1.53 -5.09 -3.45
C HIS A 11 -0.24 -4.54 -4.05
N VAL A 12 -0.21 -3.25 -4.40
CA VAL A 12 1.01 -2.62 -4.94
C VAL A 12 2.13 -2.59 -3.90
N ILE A 13 1.84 -2.19 -2.66
CA ILE A 13 2.84 -2.18 -1.57
C ILE A 13 3.42 -3.58 -1.33
N ALA A 14 2.62 -4.64 -1.44
CA ALA A 14 3.05 -6.01 -1.17
C ALA A 14 4.10 -6.53 -2.17
N VAL A 15 4.16 -6.00 -3.40
CA VAL A 15 5.00 -6.55 -4.48
C VAL A 15 5.99 -5.56 -5.09
N LEU A 16 5.73 -4.26 -4.99
CA LEU A 16 6.60 -3.25 -5.57
C LEU A 16 7.89 -3.12 -4.76
N ASP A 17 9.04 -3.15 -5.43
CA ASP A 17 10.32 -2.75 -4.85
C ASP A 17 10.40 -1.21 -4.79
N ASP A 18 9.60 -0.63 -3.89
CA ASP A 18 9.46 0.82 -3.74
C ASP A 18 10.80 1.46 -3.28
N THR A 19 11.37 2.29 -4.15
CA THR A 19 12.65 2.95 -3.90
C THR A 19 12.59 3.95 -2.74
N ASN A 20 11.42 4.54 -2.43
CA ASN A 20 11.27 5.39 -1.24
C ASN A 20 11.40 4.58 0.05
N LEU A 21 10.85 3.36 0.08
CA LEU A 21 11.00 2.44 1.21
C LEU A 21 12.45 1.95 1.33
N ALA A 22 13.04 1.51 0.22
CA ALA A 22 14.43 1.05 0.20
C ALA A 22 15.41 2.15 0.59
N HIS A 23 15.20 3.39 0.13
CA HIS A 23 16.05 4.53 0.47
C HIS A 23 15.97 4.91 1.96
N ARG A 24 14.76 4.91 2.54
CA ARG A 24 14.55 5.36 3.93
C ARG A 24 14.81 4.29 4.98
N GLY A 25 14.51 3.03 4.66
CA GLY A 25 14.56 1.92 5.61
C GLY A 25 15.47 0.76 5.18
N GLY A 26 16.18 0.88 4.06
CA GLY A 26 16.92 -0.23 3.45
C GLY A 26 16.00 -1.36 2.98
N LEU A 27 16.61 -2.46 2.55
CA LEU A 27 15.89 -3.71 2.26
C LEU A 27 15.03 -4.19 3.44
N PRO A 28 15.45 -4.08 4.73
CA PRO A 28 14.59 -4.46 5.85
C PRO A 28 13.30 -3.63 5.92
N GLY A 29 13.37 -2.32 5.68
CA GLY A 29 12.20 -1.44 5.65
C GLY A 29 11.25 -1.75 4.49
N LEU A 30 11.79 -2.03 3.31
CA LEU A 30 11.01 -2.51 2.16
C LEU A 30 10.29 -3.82 2.48
N ARG A 31 11.02 -4.82 2.98
CA ARG A 31 10.45 -6.14 3.32
C ARG A 31 9.41 -6.05 4.44
N TYR A 32 9.63 -5.17 5.41
CA TYR A 32 8.64 -4.90 6.46
C TYR A 32 7.33 -4.37 5.87
N ALA A 33 7.39 -3.38 4.97
CA ALA A 33 6.19 -2.81 4.36
C ALA A 33 5.47 -3.82 3.46
N GLN A 34 6.21 -4.58 2.65
CA GLN A 34 5.67 -5.66 1.82
C GLN A 34 4.96 -6.71 2.68
N GLY A 35 5.59 -7.14 3.79
CA GLY A 35 5.01 -8.10 4.72
C GLY A 35 3.76 -7.57 5.46
N ALA A 36 3.80 -6.32 5.92
CA ALA A 36 2.64 -5.68 6.54
C ALA A 36 1.44 -5.61 5.57
N ALA A 37 1.71 -5.29 4.31
CA ALA A 37 0.66 -5.24 3.29
C ALA A 37 0.13 -6.62 2.91
N ALA A 38 1.00 -7.61 2.76
CA ALA A 38 0.60 -9.00 2.50
C ALA A 38 -0.27 -9.56 3.64
N ASN A 39 0.06 -9.26 4.89
CA ASN A 39 -0.73 -9.69 6.05
C ASN A 39 -2.12 -9.03 6.08
N PHE A 40 -2.22 -7.75 5.73
CA PHE A 40 -3.51 -7.06 5.61
C PHE A 40 -4.39 -7.73 4.54
N LEU A 41 -3.84 -8.02 3.36
CA LEU A 41 -4.57 -8.70 2.29
C LEU A 41 -5.01 -10.11 2.71
N ALA A 42 -4.11 -10.88 3.35
CA ALA A 42 -4.42 -12.22 3.84
C ALA A 42 -5.52 -12.24 4.93
N ALA A 43 -5.68 -11.15 5.68
CA ALA A 43 -6.74 -11.00 6.68
C ALA A 43 -8.12 -10.63 6.06
N GLY A 44 -8.21 -10.49 4.74
CA GLY A 44 -9.43 -10.13 4.01
C GLY A 44 -9.39 -8.71 3.42
N GLY A 45 -8.29 -7.99 3.60
CA GLY A 45 -8.03 -6.71 2.96
C GLY A 45 -9.14 -5.68 3.18
N ALA A 46 -9.47 -4.96 2.11
CA ALA A 46 -10.49 -3.91 2.13
C ALA A 46 -11.93 -4.43 2.30
N ALA A 47 -12.17 -5.75 2.27
CA ALA A 47 -13.46 -6.35 2.52
C ALA A 47 -13.76 -6.52 4.03
N GLN A 48 -12.75 -6.38 4.90
CA GLN A 48 -12.92 -6.44 6.34
C GLN A 48 -13.77 -5.28 6.86
N GLY A 49 -14.60 -5.54 7.89
CA GLY A 49 -15.43 -4.50 8.52
C GLY A 49 -14.63 -3.38 9.20
N ASP A 50 -13.39 -3.67 9.63
CA ASP A 50 -12.46 -2.75 10.28
C ASP A 50 -11.27 -2.35 9.40
N ALA A 51 -11.33 -2.60 8.08
CA ALA A 51 -10.23 -2.38 7.14
C ALA A 51 -9.58 -0.99 7.24
N SER A 52 -10.39 0.07 7.44
CA SER A 52 -9.87 1.43 7.58
C SER A 52 -9.04 1.60 8.85
N ALA A 53 -9.45 1.00 9.97
CA ALA A 53 -8.72 1.06 11.23
C ALA A 53 -7.41 0.25 11.16
N GLN A 54 -7.42 -0.89 10.48
CA GLN A 54 -6.23 -1.71 10.22
C GLN A 54 -5.23 -0.99 9.32
N ALA A 55 -5.69 -0.42 8.20
CA ALA A 55 -4.86 0.36 7.30
C ALA A 55 -4.22 1.57 7.98
N GLU A 56 -4.99 2.26 8.83
CA GLU A 56 -4.50 3.37 9.64
C GLU A 56 -3.45 2.92 10.68
N ALA A 57 -3.63 1.76 11.31
CA ALA A 57 -2.64 1.19 12.21
C ALA A 57 -1.32 0.86 11.49
N ILE A 58 -1.40 0.28 10.29
CA ILE A 58 -0.23 0.01 9.43
C ILE A 58 0.43 1.32 9.01
N HIS A 59 -0.35 2.34 8.62
CA HIS A 59 0.17 3.65 8.29
C HIS A 59 0.97 4.26 9.45
N ARG A 60 0.42 4.25 10.68
CA ARG A 60 1.15 4.70 11.87
C ARG A 60 2.43 3.91 12.11
N ALA A 61 2.41 2.60 11.87
CA ALA A 61 3.61 1.76 11.98
C ALA A 61 4.69 2.12 10.95
N PHE A 62 4.29 2.54 9.74
CA PHE A 62 5.21 3.08 8.72
C PHE A 62 5.78 4.43 9.15
N VAL A 63 4.94 5.36 9.63
CA VAL A 63 5.39 6.67 10.12
C VAL A 63 6.42 6.52 11.25
N ALA A 64 6.15 5.66 12.24
CA ALA A 64 7.07 5.40 13.35
C ALA A 64 8.44 4.87 12.89
N ARG A 65 8.49 4.19 11.74
CA ARG A 65 9.71 3.66 11.11
C ARG A 65 10.29 4.58 10.03
N ARG A 66 9.70 5.76 9.81
CA ARG A 66 10.00 6.68 8.70
C ARG A 66 9.92 6.04 7.32
N LEU A 67 9.04 5.05 7.17
CA LEU A 67 8.77 4.38 5.91
C LEU A 67 7.68 5.13 5.15
N SER A 68 7.90 5.37 3.86
CA SER A 68 6.91 5.99 2.97
C SER A 68 6.79 5.16 1.69
N PRO A 69 5.66 4.47 1.45
CA PRO A 69 5.41 3.74 0.22
C PRO A 69 4.98 4.69 -0.92
N GLY A 70 5.83 5.67 -1.22
CA GLY A 70 5.52 6.73 -2.19
C GLY A 70 5.41 6.20 -3.62
N GLY A 71 6.31 5.30 -4.03
CA GLY A 71 6.26 4.70 -5.36
C GLY A 71 4.98 3.87 -5.55
N ALA A 72 4.52 3.17 -4.51
CA ALA A 72 3.25 2.45 -4.55
C ALA A 72 2.04 3.38 -4.70
N ALA A 73 2.05 4.53 -4.01
CA ALA A 73 1.01 5.54 -4.15
C ALA A 73 0.99 6.14 -5.57
N ASP A 74 2.15 6.42 -6.15
CA ASP A 74 2.29 6.94 -7.51
C ASP A 74 1.78 5.94 -8.56
N VAL A 75 2.12 4.65 -8.41
CA VAL A 75 1.61 3.57 -9.28
C VAL A 75 0.08 3.48 -9.21
N LEU A 76 -0.50 3.54 -8.00
CA LEU A 76 -1.96 3.54 -7.85
C LEU A 76 -2.59 4.78 -8.50
N ALA A 77 -1.98 5.95 -8.34
CA ALA A 77 -2.46 7.19 -8.94
C ALA A 77 -2.43 7.09 -10.48
N ALA A 78 -1.35 6.58 -11.06
CA ALA A 78 -1.24 6.32 -12.49
C ALA A 78 -2.27 5.31 -12.98
N ALA A 79 -2.48 4.19 -12.27
CA ALA A 79 -3.50 3.21 -12.62
C ALA A 79 -4.92 3.80 -12.58
N CYS A 80 -5.25 4.60 -11.55
CA CYS A 80 -6.52 5.31 -11.46
C CYS A 80 -6.71 6.34 -12.60
N TRP A 81 -5.61 6.97 -13.04
CA TRP A 81 -5.64 7.88 -14.18
C TRP A 81 -5.92 7.12 -15.48
N VAL A 82 -5.16 6.07 -15.77
CA VAL A 82 -5.37 5.20 -16.95
C VAL A 82 -6.79 4.66 -16.98
N GLN A 83 -7.31 4.15 -15.86
CA GLN A 83 -8.69 3.70 -15.78
C GLN A 83 -9.69 4.81 -16.14
N ARG A 84 -9.44 6.05 -15.70
CA ARG A 84 -10.34 7.17 -16.00
C ARG A 84 -10.34 7.57 -17.48
N VAL A 85 -9.20 7.46 -18.16
CA VAL A 85 -9.04 7.94 -19.55
C VAL A 85 -9.21 6.84 -20.61
N CYS A 86 -9.15 5.57 -20.21
CA CYS A 86 -9.28 4.42 -21.13
C CYS A 86 -10.58 3.61 -20.94
N THR A 87 -11.34 3.86 -19.87
CA THR A 87 -12.64 3.22 -19.65
C THR A 87 -13.72 4.27 -19.91
N ASP A 88 -14.01 4.47 -21.19
CA ASP A 88 -15.26 5.07 -21.70
C ASP A 88 -16.27 3.94 -21.97
#